data_AF-A7EBH7-F1
#
_entry.id   AF-A7EBH7-F1
#
_cell.length_a   1.000
_cell.length_b   1.000
_cell.length_c   1.000
_cell.angle_alpha   90.00
_cell.angle_beta   90.00
_cell.angle_gamma   90.00
#
_symmetry.space_group_name_H-M   'P 1'
#
loop_
_entity.id
_entity.type
_entity.pdbx_description
1 polymer ?
#
loop_
_entity_poly.entity_id
_entity_poly.type
_entity_poly.pdbx_seq_one_letter_code
_entity_poly.pdbx_strand_id
1 'polypeptide(L)'
;MATTDNVEDQYKPLKVLIAGGGIGGLSAAIFLRHAGHNVEVCRHAALKDIATSEKGKGSPAILHTRSRVSSVDVEAPSLTLEDGSTHAGDFIIAADGIHSKIRSTLLRDHPPPESSGANAFRFMIPIDDIRNDPKTAHFVEKTGDMLVISGEDRRIVAYPCRSNTLMNLIAMHPEEETEASSEEWSKSASKDLLLKCFSSYTDDAQALLAKVSPDDIKLWNLLDHEELGRENWVHGKVALLGDAAHAFLPHQGQGGAQAIEDSAAIGALFPLGTTPSDIEQRLRLYVQARYDRATLVQDFTRQAAFKTPRGKHGGKLKDNMQFMDINLSHDAYDHAHGILLRDLNRNALSRKIPMSFGPSPGPRQDLNGKPRGPPKGTYKTSYITFKTYKSYLSTLLPSENFQINTNDMWATATFSTTRVGNLEWLGGRGYSMFGLYVHDVVHKDPSTGAELKGDLLPVSFHNMADPIITGREELGISKVYATLDEKSNSDSSFVLSSGWEGTEFCRLTLSDLKETSEADSVLQNPTLHYRVIPSSVKQEQDMEYAAAYPPVPAAKEEKRWKAESAEVVFTDLENRELEMAFPTLVNIIKGLRGVKIVEVIRSGIQSSEP
;
A
#
# COMPACT_ATOMS: atom_id res chain seq x y z
N MET A 1 42.00 -6.81 4.07
CA MET A 1 41.55 -8.15 4.52
C MET A 1 40.18 -7.95 5.12
N ALA A 2 39.12 -8.17 4.33
CA ALA A 2 37.76 -8.16 4.83
C ALA A 2 37.49 -9.54 5.43
N THR A 3 37.06 -9.57 6.70
CA THR A 3 36.60 -10.77 7.36
C THR A 3 35.41 -11.32 6.60
N THR A 4 35.52 -12.57 6.16
CA THR A 4 34.40 -13.37 5.64
C THR A 4 33.44 -13.63 6.80
N ASP A 5 32.52 -12.71 7.05
CA ASP A 5 31.35 -13.01 7.89
C ASP A 5 30.51 -14.05 7.14
N ASN A 6 30.18 -15.13 7.84
CA ASN A 6 29.49 -16.29 7.30
C ASN A 6 28.19 -15.87 6.59
N VAL A 7 28.09 -16.20 5.30
CA VAL A 7 26.95 -15.91 4.42
C VAL A 7 25.63 -16.54 4.93
N GLU A 8 25.70 -17.48 5.89
CA GLU A 8 24.51 -18.07 6.55
C GLU A 8 23.76 -17.08 7.47
N ASP A 9 24.41 -16.04 8.02
CA ASP A 9 23.78 -15.13 9.00
C ASP A 9 22.90 -14.03 8.36
N GLN A 10 22.95 -13.83 7.04
CA GLN A 10 22.25 -12.69 6.39
C GLN A 10 20.74 -12.87 6.18
N TYR A 11 20.18 -14.06 6.40
CA TYR A 11 18.76 -14.37 6.10
C TYR A 11 18.01 -15.02 7.28
N LYS A 12 18.42 -14.74 8.51
CA LYS A 12 17.81 -15.33 9.70
C LYS A 12 16.44 -14.70 9.99
N PRO A 13 15.37 -15.50 10.20
CA PRO A 13 14.09 -15.00 10.68
C PRO A 13 14.24 -14.33 12.06
N LEU A 14 13.76 -13.09 12.20
CA LEU A 14 13.56 -12.45 13.49
C LEU A 14 12.50 -13.19 14.32
N LYS A 15 12.66 -13.16 15.65
CA LYS A 15 11.67 -13.60 16.63
C LYS A 15 10.89 -12.38 17.13
N VAL A 16 9.61 -12.31 16.78
CA VAL A 16 8.74 -11.18 17.10
C VAL A 16 7.70 -11.56 18.15
N LEU A 17 7.60 -10.77 19.22
CA LEU A 17 6.58 -10.93 20.25
C LEU A 17 5.43 -9.95 20.02
N ILE A 18 4.20 -10.45 19.99
CA ILE A 18 3.00 -9.62 19.84
C ILE A 18 2.13 -9.72 21.10
N ALA A 19 2.05 -8.62 21.85
CA ALA A 19 1.21 -8.53 23.03
C ALA A 19 -0.22 -8.17 22.62
N GLY A 20 -1.16 -9.11 22.82
CA GLY A 20 -2.54 -8.98 22.38
C GLY A 20 -2.74 -9.53 20.97
N GLY A 21 -3.85 -10.23 20.74
CA GLY A 21 -4.16 -10.76 19.41
C GLY A 21 -5.60 -10.51 19.01
N GLY A 22 -6.10 -9.31 19.30
CA GLY A 22 -7.22 -8.76 18.55
C GLY A 22 -6.88 -8.60 17.05
N ILE A 23 -7.68 -7.82 16.34
CA ILE A 23 -7.53 -7.63 14.88
C ILE A 23 -6.12 -7.16 14.52
N GLY A 24 -5.58 -6.17 15.23
CA GLY A 24 -4.23 -5.65 15.00
C GLY A 24 -3.15 -6.71 15.25
N GLY A 25 -3.12 -7.30 16.44
CA GLY A 25 -2.07 -8.26 16.79
C GLY A 25 -2.02 -9.50 15.89
N LEU A 26 -3.17 -10.02 15.45
CA LEU A 26 -3.18 -11.14 14.51
C LEU A 26 -2.86 -10.75 13.07
N SER A 27 -3.29 -9.57 12.64
CA SER A 27 -2.90 -9.05 11.33
C SER A 27 -1.39 -8.87 11.26
N ALA A 28 -0.78 -8.31 12.31
CA ALA A 28 0.67 -8.14 12.41
C ALA A 28 1.40 -9.49 12.32
N ALA A 29 0.85 -10.52 12.98
CA ALA A 29 1.38 -11.86 12.88
C ALA A 29 1.33 -12.45 11.47
N ILE A 30 0.20 -12.27 10.78
CA ILE A 30 0.02 -12.73 9.40
C ILE A 30 1.06 -12.06 8.49
N PHE A 31 1.17 -10.73 8.54
CA PHE A 31 2.08 -9.99 7.66
C PHE A 31 3.56 -10.28 7.95
N LEU A 32 3.97 -10.33 9.22
CA LEU A 32 5.34 -10.69 9.61
C LEU A 32 5.69 -12.13 9.24
N ARG A 33 4.73 -13.05 9.37
CA ARG A 33 4.90 -14.43 8.92
C ARG A 33 4.99 -14.53 7.40
N HIS A 34 4.19 -13.78 6.65
CA HIS A 34 4.32 -13.71 5.19
C HIS A 34 5.67 -13.12 4.76
N ALA A 35 6.22 -12.20 5.55
CA ALA A 35 7.56 -11.68 5.38
C ALA A 35 8.66 -12.68 5.79
N GLY A 36 8.32 -13.80 6.45
CA GLY A 36 9.25 -14.91 6.75
C GLY A 36 9.74 -14.99 8.21
N HIS A 37 9.11 -14.27 9.14
CA HIS A 37 9.53 -14.21 10.55
C HIS A 37 8.85 -15.25 11.45
N ASN A 38 9.42 -15.47 12.65
CA ASN A 38 8.86 -16.30 13.71
C ASN A 38 8.06 -15.42 14.67
N VAL A 39 6.78 -15.73 14.91
CA VAL A 39 5.87 -14.83 15.64
C VAL A 39 5.15 -15.55 16.78
N GLU A 40 4.93 -14.88 17.91
CA GLU A 40 4.08 -15.35 19.03
C GLU A 40 2.92 -14.35 19.30
N VAL A 41 1.66 -14.80 19.49
CA VAL A 41 0.42 -13.94 19.44
C VAL A 41 -0.68 -14.37 20.43
N CYS A 42 -1.78 -13.58 20.57
CA CYS A 42 -2.95 -13.79 21.48
C CYS A 42 -4.42 -13.46 20.97
N ARG A 43 -5.04 -14.15 19.95
CA ARG A 43 -6.52 -14.49 19.72
C ARG A 43 -7.57 -13.69 18.81
N HIS A 44 -8.04 -14.32 17.69
CA HIS A 44 -9.31 -14.14 16.89
C HIS A 44 -9.43 -15.29 15.85
N ALA A 45 -10.54 -16.01 15.68
CA ALA A 45 -10.58 -17.32 14.98
C ALA A 45 -10.08 -17.36 13.51
N ALA A 46 -10.65 -16.59 12.57
CA ALA A 46 -10.22 -16.67 11.15
C ALA A 46 -8.79 -16.15 10.92
N LEU A 47 -8.47 -14.99 11.51
CA LEU A 47 -7.11 -14.44 11.49
C LEU A 47 -6.12 -15.35 12.23
N LYS A 48 -6.54 -16.00 13.30
CA LYS A 48 -5.77 -17.04 14.01
C LYS A 48 -5.48 -18.18 13.05
N ASP A 49 -6.48 -18.72 12.36
CA ASP A 49 -6.27 -19.86 11.47
C ASP A 49 -5.23 -19.51 10.39
N ILE A 50 -5.26 -18.30 9.83
CA ILE A 50 -4.24 -17.83 8.89
C ILE A 50 -2.87 -17.68 9.56
N ALA A 51 -2.80 -17.04 10.73
CA ALA A 51 -1.56 -16.79 11.47
C ALA A 51 -0.88 -18.11 11.93
N THR A 52 -1.67 -19.09 12.36
CA THR A 52 -1.21 -20.37 12.94
C THR A 52 -1.23 -21.55 11.97
N SER A 53 -1.68 -21.34 10.73
CA SER A 53 -1.70 -22.37 9.69
C SER A 53 -0.27 -22.83 9.37
N GLU A 54 -0.06 -24.09 9.01
CA GLU A 54 1.23 -24.56 8.49
C GLU A 54 1.54 -23.97 7.10
N LYS A 55 0.54 -23.47 6.37
CA LYS A 55 0.70 -22.87 5.04
C LYS A 55 1.14 -21.40 5.15
N GLY A 56 2.33 -21.08 4.65
CA GLY A 56 2.91 -19.72 4.65
C GLY A 56 4.45 -19.73 4.51
N LYS A 57 5.07 -18.56 4.28
CA LYS A 57 6.53 -18.44 4.09
C LYS A 57 7.31 -18.60 5.42
N GLY A 58 6.86 -17.94 6.49
CA GLY A 58 7.43 -18.05 7.84
C GLY A 58 6.82 -19.17 8.67
N SER A 59 7.41 -19.43 9.84
CA SER A 59 6.91 -20.44 10.78
C SER A 59 5.50 -20.07 11.29
N PRO A 60 4.63 -21.05 11.57
CA PRO A 60 3.32 -20.77 12.16
C PRO A 60 3.44 -20.00 13.46
N ALA A 61 2.60 -18.99 13.65
CA ALA A 61 2.65 -18.20 14.86
C ALA A 61 2.28 -19.06 16.09
N ILE A 62 3.04 -18.94 17.18
CA ILE A 62 2.75 -19.66 18.42
C ILE A 62 1.76 -18.84 19.26
N LEU A 63 0.60 -19.42 19.56
CA LEU A 63 -0.48 -18.72 20.27
C LEU A 63 -0.51 -19.10 21.76
N HIS A 64 -0.14 -18.16 22.63
CA HIS A 64 -0.18 -18.32 24.09
C HIS A 64 -1.48 -17.75 24.67
N THR A 65 -2.51 -18.59 24.85
CA THR A 65 -3.79 -18.12 25.44
C THR A 65 -3.72 -18.03 26.97
N ARG A 66 -4.59 -17.19 27.56
CA ARG A 66 -4.64 -16.96 29.03
C ARG A 66 -3.30 -16.51 29.62
N SER A 67 -2.44 -15.93 28.79
CA SER A 67 -1.10 -15.48 29.13
C SER A 67 -1.13 -13.96 29.25
N ARG A 68 -1.51 -13.45 30.43
CA ARG A 68 -1.59 -12.00 30.61
C ARG A 68 -0.20 -11.42 30.78
N VAL A 69 0.16 -10.45 29.93
CA VAL A 69 1.38 -9.66 30.07
C VAL A 69 1.26 -8.74 31.30
N SER A 70 2.27 -8.76 32.16
CA SER A 70 2.37 -7.96 33.37
C SER A 70 3.32 -6.76 33.20
N SER A 71 4.45 -6.95 32.52
CA SER A 71 5.43 -5.89 32.23
C SER A 71 6.20 -6.13 30.94
N VAL A 72 6.87 -5.08 30.47
CA VAL A 72 7.74 -5.08 29.29
C VAL A 72 9.12 -4.51 29.66
N ASP A 73 10.17 -5.11 29.12
CA ASP A 73 11.53 -4.55 29.12
C ASP A 73 11.84 -4.04 27.70
N VAL A 74 12.22 -2.76 27.60
CA VAL A 74 12.49 -2.06 26.34
C VAL A 74 13.95 -2.21 25.91
N GLU A 75 14.87 -2.26 26.87
CA GLU A 75 16.32 -2.33 26.63
C GLU A 75 16.72 -3.74 26.20
N ALA A 76 16.13 -4.75 26.86
CA ALA A 76 16.23 -6.15 26.49
C ALA A 76 14.83 -6.66 26.11
N PRO A 77 14.42 -6.53 24.83
CA PRO A 77 13.03 -6.72 24.40
C PRO A 77 12.43 -8.04 24.88
N SER A 78 11.66 -7.94 25.96
CA SER A 78 11.01 -9.09 26.58
C SER A 78 9.69 -8.73 27.25
N LEU A 79 8.79 -9.71 27.33
CA LEU A 79 7.51 -9.64 28.01
C LEU A 79 7.55 -10.54 29.24
N THR A 80 7.12 -10.02 30.39
CA THR A 80 6.87 -10.84 31.58
C THR A 80 5.37 -11.09 31.71
N LEU A 81 4.98 -12.32 32.04
CA LEU A 81 3.59 -12.71 32.24
C LEU A 81 3.21 -12.64 33.73
N GLU A 82 1.91 -12.68 34.03
CA GLU A 82 1.41 -12.70 35.43
C GLU A 82 1.83 -13.94 36.22
N ASP A 83 2.15 -15.05 35.56
CA ASP A 83 2.68 -16.25 36.20
C ASP A 83 4.19 -16.18 36.52
N GLY A 84 4.83 -15.05 36.18
CA GLY A 84 6.24 -14.79 36.41
C GLY A 84 7.18 -15.30 35.31
N SER A 85 6.66 -15.97 34.28
CA SER A 85 7.47 -16.36 33.12
C SER A 85 7.84 -15.17 32.23
N THR A 86 8.98 -15.27 31.55
CA THR A 86 9.52 -14.21 30.67
C THR A 86 9.81 -14.75 29.28
N HIS A 87 9.39 -13.99 28.26
CA HIS A 87 9.58 -14.30 26.85
C HIS A 87 10.43 -13.20 26.21
N ALA A 88 11.58 -13.55 25.65
CA ALA A 88 12.46 -12.62 24.92
C ALA A 88 12.27 -12.74 23.40
N GLY A 89 12.47 -11.62 22.71
CA GLY A 89 12.43 -11.51 21.24
C GLY A 89 13.37 -10.41 20.74
N ASP A 90 13.42 -10.23 19.42
CA ASP A 90 14.24 -9.17 18.80
C ASP A 90 13.56 -7.80 18.93
N PHE A 91 12.23 -7.77 18.85
CA PHE A 91 11.40 -6.58 19.08
C PHE A 91 9.96 -6.98 19.48
N ILE A 92 9.20 -5.99 19.96
CA ILE A 92 7.85 -6.18 20.51
C ILE A 92 6.85 -5.28 19.76
N ILE A 93 5.73 -5.88 19.36
CA ILE A 93 4.54 -5.16 18.94
C ILE A 93 3.51 -5.19 20.07
N ALA A 94 3.19 -4.03 20.62
CA ALA A 94 2.17 -3.84 21.63
C ALA A 94 0.82 -3.54 20.97
N ALA A 95 -0.01 -4.58 20.84
CA ALA A 95 -1.36 -4.54 20.27
C ALA A 95 -2.41 -4.92 21.33
N ASP A 96 -2.21 -4.47 22.57
CA ASP A 96 -3.00 -4.81 23.77
C ASP A 96 -4.21 -3.89 24.00
N GLY A 97 -4.54 -3.06 23.00
CA GLY A 97 -5.81 -2.35 22.89
C GLY A 97 -5.89 -1.05 23.70
N ILE A 98 -7.10 -0.50 23.82
CA ILE A 98 -7.32 0.81 24.46
C ILE A 98 -6.89 0.86 25.93
N HIS A 99 -6.93 -0.26 26.65
CA HIS A 99 -6.45 -0.37 28.04
C HIS A 99 -5.00 -0.87 28.12
N SER A 100 -4.18 -0.53 27.12
CA SER A 100 -2.80 -1.00 26.98
C SER A 100 -2.00 -0.76 28.26
N LYS A 101 -1.60 -1.85 28.93
CA LYS A 101 -0.68 -1.79 30.08
C LYS A 101 0.72 -1.42 29.61
N ILE A 102 1.09 -1.85 28.41
CA ILE A 102 2.38 -1.53 27.82
C ILE A 102 2.47 -0.02 27.57
N ARG A 103 1.46 0.59 26.94
CA ARG A 103 1.40 2.05 26.76
C ARG A 103 1.52 2.77 28.10
N SER A 104 0.74 2.40 29.12
CA SER A 104 0.82 3.04 30.44
C SER A 104 2.19 2.87 31.13
N THR A 105 2.92 1.79 30.81
CA THR A 105 4.27 1.57 31.35
C THR A 105 5.31 2.47 30.66
N LEU A 106 5.18 2.64 29.34
CA LEU A 106 6.07 3.45 28.50
C LEU A 106 5.80 4.95 28.66
N LEU A 107 4.54 5.34 28.74
CA LEU A 107 4.05 6.72 28.71
C LEU A 107 3.44 7.12 30.07
N ARG A 108 4.26 7.10 31.13
CA ARG A 108 3.77 7.34 32.50
C ARG A 108 3.13 8.72 32.72
N ASP A 109 3.60 9.71 31.97
CA ASP A 109 3.13 11.09 32.07
C ASP A 109 1.94 11.39 31.12
N HIS A 110 1.55 10.43 30.30
CA HIS A 110 0.44 10.62 29.37
C HIS A 110 -0.90 10.26 30.04
N PRO A 111 -1.95 11.08 29.91
CA PRO A 111 -3.25 10.77 30.50
C PRO A 111 -3.81 9.46 29.93
N PRO A 112 -4.52 8.66 30.77
CA PRO A 112 -5.20 7.45 30.32
C PRO A 112 -6.37 7.79 29.37
N PRO A 113 -6.95 6.79 28.67
CA PRO A 113 -8.19 7.02 27.92
C PRO A 113 -9.28 7.57 28.84
N GLU A 114 -9.99 8.58 28.36
CA GLU A 114 -11.07 9.25 29.09
C GLU A 114 -12.43 8.93 28.45
N SER A 115 -13.51 9.18 29.17
CA SER A 115 -14.85 9.06 28.58
C SER A 115 -15.02 10.04 27.42
N SER A 116 -15.66 9.59 26.34
CA SER A 116 -16.08 10.45 25.25
C SER A 116 -17.37 11.23 25.57
N GLY A 117 -17.96 11.03 26.75
CA GLY A 117 -19.26 11.57 27.15
C GLY A 117 -20.45 10.80 26.55
N ALA A 118 -20.24 9.56 26.10
CA ALA A 118 -21.29 8.73 25.50
C ALA A 118 -21.08 7.25 25.84
N ASN A 119 -22.20 6.53 26.00
CA ASN A 119 -22.21 5.08 26.14
C ASN A 119 -22.92 4.45 24.94
N ALA A 120 -22.74 3.14 24.75
CA ALA A 120 -23.39 2.39 23.68
C ALA A 120 -23.96 1.05 24.17
N PHE A 121 -25.25 0.84 23.93
CA PHE A 121 -25.85 -0.48 23.97
C PHE A 121 -25.51 -1.24 22.68
N ARG A 122 -25.01 -2.46 22.81
CA ARG A 122 -24.68 -3.35 21.70
C ARG A 122 -25.40 -4.68 21.86
N PHE A 123 -26.05 -5.10 20.79
CA PHE A 123 -26.80 -6.36 20.75
C PHE A 123 -27.07 -6.77 19.30
N MET A 124 -27.60 -7.98 19.11
CA MET A 124 -28.01 -8.49 17.81
C MET A 124 -29.46 -8.95 17.86
N ILE A 125 -30.18 -8.81 16.74
CA ILE A 125 -31.56 -9.27 16.59
C ILE A 125 -31.63 -10.19 15.36
N PRO A 126 -32.28 -11.36 15.42
CA PRO A 126 -32.59 -12.15 14.23
C PRO A 126 -33.40 -11.34 13.21
N ILE A 127 -32.97 -11.32 11.95
CA ILE A 127 -33.63 -10.51 10.92
C ILE A 127 -35.09 -10.95 10.70
N ASP A 128 -35.41 -12.23 10.90
CA ASP A 128 -36.79 -12.72 10.79
C ASP A 128 -37.71 -12.13 11.87
N ASP A 129 -37.21 -11.84 13.08
CA ASP A 129 -38.00 -11.19 14.12
C ASP A 129 -38.33 -9.73 13.77
N ILE A 130 -37.45 -9.09 12.97
CA ILE A 130 -37.66 -7.75 12.42
C ILE A 130 -38.63 -7.80 11.24
N ARG A 131 -38.46 -8.78 10.35
CA ARG A 131 -39.24 -8.95 9.11
C ARG A 131 -40.69 -9.36 9.37
N ASN A 132 -40.92 -10.20 10.36
CA ASN A 132 -42.25 -10.75 10.67
C ASN A 132 -43.18 -9.76 11.39
N ASP A 133 -42.67 -8.58 11.75
CA ASP A 133 -43.44 -7.52 12.40
C ASP A 133 -43.71 -6.37 11.41
N PRO A 134 -44.97 -6.08 11.07
CA PRO A 134 -45.32 -5.01 10.15
C PRO A 134 -44.76 -3.63 10.52
N LYS A 135 -44.51 -3.36 11.81
CA LYS A 135 -43.94 -2.07 12.26
C LYS A 135 -42.47 -1.94 11.91
N THR A 136 -41.73 -3.04 11.83
CA THR A 136 -40.27 -3.02 11.69
C THR A 136 -39.77 -3.64 10.39
N ALA A 137 -40.63 -4.29 9.62
CA ALA A 137 -40.26 -4.99 8.39
C ALA A 137 -39.52 -4.09 7.39
N HIS A 138 -39.90 -2.81 7.32
CA HIS A 138 -39.30 -1.83 6.42
C HIS A 138 -37.80 -1.62 6.65
N PHE A 139 -37.30 -1.85 7.88
CA PHE A 139 -35.86 -1.75 8.18
C PHE A 139 -35.02 -2.83 7.49
N VAL A 140 -35.63 -3.92 7.01
CA VAL A 140 -34.92 -5.10 6.45
C VAL A 140 -35.41 -5.49 5.05
N GLU A 141 -36.12 -4.61 4.37
CA GLU A 141 -36.59 -4.82 2.99
C GLU A 141 -35.44 -5.02 2.01
N LYS A 142 -34.35 -4.26 2.20
CA LYS A 142 -33.15 -4.33 1.38
C LYS A 142 -32.07 -5.15 2.07
N THR A 143 -31.49 -6.09 1.31
CA THR A 143 -30.42 -6.95 1.80
C THR A 143 -29.09 -6.20 1.75
N GLY A 144 -28.33 -6.23 2.85
CA GLY A 144 -26.99 -5.62 2.91
C GLY A 144 -26.95 -4.14 3.32
N ASP A 145 -28.10 -3.49 3.57
CA ASP A 145 -28.15 -2.07 3.91
C ASP A 145 -27.69 -1.80 5.35
N MET A 146 -26.83 -0.79 5.51
CA MET A 146 -26.57 -0.17 6.81
C MET A 146 -27.59 0.94 7.07
N LEU A 147 -28.13 0.95 8.27
CA LEU A 147 -29.12 1.91 8.75
C LEU A 147 -28.49 2.82 9.80
N VAL A 148 -28.77 4.13 9.70
CA VAL A 148 -28.39 5.10 10.71
C VAL A 148 -29.62 5.91 11.09
N ILE A 149 -30.10 5.74 12.32
CA ILE A 149 -31.25 6.48 12.87
C ILE A 149 -30.71 7.50 13.88
N SER A 150 -30.67 8.77 13.48
CA SER A 150 -30.06 9.84 14.27
C SER A 150 -31.11 10.68 15.00
N GLY A 151 -30.86 10.94 16.28
CA GLY A 151 -31.52 11.98 17.07
C GLY A 151 -30.58 13.16 17.29
N GLU A 152 -30.94 14.05 18.21
CA GLU A 152 -30.16 15.26 18.53
C GLU A 152 -28.83 14.93 19.24
N ASP A 153 -28.88 14.06 20.24
CA ASP A 153 -27.78 13.70 21.14
C ASP A 153 -27.56 12.19 21.27
N ARG A 154 -28.16 11.41 20.36
CA ARG A 154 -28.13 9.94 20.37
C ARG A 154 -28.28 9.39 18.95
N ARG A 155 -27.82 8.16 18.73
CA ARG A 155 -27.81 7.54 17.39
C ARG A 155 -27.88 6.02 17.47
N ILE A 156 -28.67 5.42 16.60
CA ILE A 156 -28.68 3.97 16.36
C ILE A 156 -27.98 3.71 15.03
N VAL A 157 -26.98 2.83 15.04
CA VAL A 157 -26.36 2.27 13.83
C VAL A 157 -26.69 0.78 13.78
N ALA A 158 -27.31 0.34 12.69
CA ALA A 158 -27.66 -1.05 12.50
C ALA A 158 -27.16 -1.57 11.15
N TYR A 159 -26.65 -2.80 11.11
CA TYR A 159 -26.19 -3.42 9.86
C TYR A 159 -26.31 -4.95 9.90
N PRO A 160 -26.64 -5.60 8.77
CA PRO A 160 -26.77 -7.04 8.69
C PRO A 160 -25.41 -7.75 8.82
N CYS A 161 -25.43 -8.91 9.46
CA CYS A 161 -24.30 -9.80 9.68
C CYS A 161 -24.68 -11.23 9.29
N ARG A 162 -23.68 -12.11 9.14
CA ARG A 162 -23.86 -13.55 8.90
C ARG A 162 -24.82 -13.82 7.73
N SER A 163 -24.47 -13.31 6.55
CA SER A 163 -25.28 -13.43 5.32
C SER A 163 -26.73 -12.96 5.51
N ASN A 164 -26.91 -11.82 6.18
CA ASN A 164 -28.22 -11.17 6.38
C ASN A 164 -29.22 -12.00 7.20
N THR A 165 -28.72 -12.79 8.15
CA THR A 165 -29.56 -13.56 9.12
C THR A 165 -29.65 -12.88 10.48
N LEU A 166 -28.67 -12.05 10.84
CA LEU A 166 -28.64 -11.27 12.08
C LEU A 166 -28.48 -9.79 11.76
N MET A 167 -29.13 -8.92 12.52
CA MET A 167 -28.91 -7.47 12.50
C MET A 167 -28.08 -7.11 13.73
N ASN A 168 -26.90 -6.52 13.56
CA ASN A 168 -26.14 -5.93 14.67
C ASN A 168 -26.64 -4.50 14.91
N LEU A 169 -26.88 -4.12 16.16
CA LEU A 169 -27.28 -2.77 16.56
C LEU A 169 -26.30 -2.18 17.56
N ILE A 170 -26.01 -0.90 17.38
CA ILE A 170 -25.22 -0.06 18.26
C ILE A 170 -26.07 1.18 18.54
N ALA A 171 -26.66 1.24 19.73
CA ALA A 171 -27.51 2.34 20.17
C ALA A 171 -26.70 3.20 21.16
N MET A 172 -26.25 4.36 20.68
CA MET A 172 -25.36 5.28 21.40
C MET A 172 -26.16 6.43 21.99
N HIS A 173 -25.86 6.82 23.23
CA HIS A 173 -26.59 7.82 24.02
C HIS A 173 -25.65 8.54 25.01
N PRO A 174 -26.05 9.68 25.58
CA PRO A 174 -25.27 10.39 26.59
C PRO A 174 -24.98 9.51 27.82
N GLU A 175 -23.75 9.53 28.32
CA GLU A 175 -23.31 8.61 29.38
C GLU A 175 -24.14 8.75 30.67
N GLU A 176 -24.59 9.97 30.99
CA GLU A 176 -25.25 10.35 32.24
C GLU A 176 -26.58 9.61 32.44
N GLU A 177 -27.22 9.20 31.35
CA GLU A 177 -28.45 8.41 31.40
C GLU A 177 -28.23 6.98 31.90
N THR A 178 -26.97 6.52 31.95
CA THR A 178 -26.58 5.16 32.34
C THR A 178 -25.44 5.07 33.36
N GLU A 179 -24.83 6.20 33.72
CA GLU A 179 -23.68 6.33 34.65
C GLU A 179 -23.96 5.71 36.04
N ALA A 180 -25.15 5.96 36.61
CA ALA A 180 -25.55 5.49 37.94
C ALA A 180 -25.88 3.98 38.03
N SER A 181 -25.91 3.26 36.90
CA SER A 181 -26.28 1.84 36.84
C SER A 181 -25.09 0.87 36.80
N SER A 182 -23.87 1.38 36.96
CA SER A 182 -22.63 0.60 36.90
C SER A 182 -22.37 -0.29 38.14
N GLU A 183 -22.96 0.03 39.30
CA GLU A 183 -22.75 -0.73 40.55
C GLU A 183 -23.77 -1.87 40.78
N GLU A 184 -24.95 -1.85 40.13
CA GLU A 184 -25.95 -2.93 40.17
C GLU A 184 -26.60 -3.17 38.80
N TRP A 185 -25.93 -3.97 37.95
CA TRP A 185 -26.43 -4.33 36.62
C TRP A 185 -27.43 -5.50 36.67
N SER A 186 -28.72 -5.21 36.84
CA SER A 186 -29.76 -6.22 36.61
C SER A 186 -30.15 -6.29 35.13
N LYS A 187 -30.24 -7.51 34.57
CA LYS A 187 -30.49 -7.73 33.15
C LYS A 187 -31.84 -7.21 32.65
N SER A 188 -32.87 -7.23 33.50
CA SER A 188 -34.18 -6.65 33.13
C SER A 188 -34.13 -5.12 33.07
N ALA A 189 -33.38 -4.49 33.98
CA ALA A 189 -33.24 -3.04 34.01
C ALA A 189 -32.52 -2.49 32.76
N SER A 190 -31.65 -3.27 32.10
CA SER A 190 -30.94 -2.79 30.90
C SER A 190 -31.83 -2.62 29.67
N LYS A 191 -32.91 -3.41 29.54
CA LYS A 191 -33.86 -3.27 28.41
C LYS A 191 -34.79 -2.08 28.61
N ASP A 192 -35.32 -1.90 29.81
CA ASP A 192 -36.17 -0.75 30.13
C ASP A 192 -35.37 0.55 30.02
N LEU A 193 -34.11 0.54 30.44
CA LEU A 193 -33.20 1.67 30.30
C LEU A 193 -32.87 1.97 28.83
N LEU A 194 -32.61 0.93 28.02
CA LEU A 194 -32.46 1.10 26.57
C LEU A 194 -33.71 1.77 25.97
N LEU A 195 -34.92 1.27 26.24
CA LEU A 195 -36.14 1.86 25.69
C LEU A 195 -36.38 3.28 26.19
N LYS A 196 -36.05 3.56 27.47
CA LYS A 196 -36.11 4.91 28.03
C LYS A 196 -35.14 5.87 27.34
N CYS A 197 -33.89 5.45 27.10
CA CYS A 197 -32.90 6.22 26.36
C CYS A 197 -33.27 6.45 24.90
N PHE A 198 -34.28 5.79 24.34
CA PHE A 198 -34.70 6.02 22.96
C PHE A 198 -36.20 6.32 22.86
N SER A 199 -36.82 6.81 23.94
CA SER A 199 -38.26 7.12 23.97
C SER A 199 -38.67 8.29 23.07
N SER A 200 -37.71 9.12 22.64
CA SER A 200 -37.92 10.22 21.69
C SER A 200 -37.95 9.75 20.23
N TYR A 201 -37.56 8.50 19.96
CA TYR A 201 -37.56 7.95 18.61
C TYR A 201 -38.97 7.54 18.19
N THR A 202 -39.17 7.34 16.89
CA THR A 202 -40.44 6.89 16.33
C THR A 202 -40.85 5.51 16.85
N ASP A 203 -42.16 5.24 16.88
CA ASP A 203 -42.76 4.00 17.42
C ASP A 203 -42.16 2.73 16.81
N ASP A 204 -41.79 2.77 15.53
CA ASP A 204 -41.15 1.67 14.81
C ASP A 204 -39.71 1.41 15.26
N ALA A 205 -38.91 2.45 15.49
CA ALA A 205 -37.55 2.34 16.02
C ALA A 205 -37.56 1.84 17.47
N GLN A 206 -38.52 2.29 18.29
CA GLN A 206 -38.72 1.74 19.64
C GLN A 206 -39.15 0.26 19.57
N ALA A 207 -40.04 -0.10 18.66
CA ALA A 207 -40.44 -1.50 18.43
C ALA A 207 -39.26 -2.36 17.97
N LEU A 208 -38.35 -1.83 17.16
CA LEU A 208 -37.11 -2.50 16.76
C LEU A 208 -36.21 -2.78 17.97
N LEU A 209 -35.94 -1.77 18.80
CA LEU A 209 -35.14 -1.93 20.02
C LEU A 209 -35.78 -2.93 21.00
N ALA A 210 -37.11 -2.95 21.10
CA ALA A 210 -37.85 -3.84 21.98
C ALA A 210 -37.72 -5.33 21.62
N LYS A 211 -37.20 -5.69 20.44
CA LYS A 211 -37.00 -7.10 20.03
C LYS A 211 -35.81 -7.77 20.69
N VAL A 212 -34.85 -7.01 21.22
CA VAL A 212 -33.69 -7.59 21.88
C VAL A 212 -34.08 -8.37 23.14
N SER A 213 -33.44 -9.51 23.37
CA SER A 213 -33.51 -10.20 24.66
C SER A 213 -32.71 -9.43 25.72
N PRO A 214 -33.23 -9.26 26.95
CA PRO A 214 -32.46 -8.62 28.03
C PRO A 214 -31.08 -9.25 28.28
N ASP A 215 -30.95 -10.57 28.05
CA ASP A 215 -29.69 -11.31 28.22
C ASP A 215 -28.61 -10.95 27.18
N ASP A 216 -29.00 -10.37 26.04
CA ASP A 216 -28.10 -10.10 24.91
C ASP A 216 -27.59 -8.64 24.88
N ILE A 217 -28.11 -7.77 25.75
CA ILE A 217 -27.73 -6.35 25.81
C ILE A 217 -26.40 -6.19 26.55
N LYS A 218 -25.43 -5.58 25.87
CA LYS A 218 -24.16 -5.14 26.48
C LYS A 218 -24.07 -3.63 26.47
N LEU A 219 -23.71 -3.04 27.60
CA LEU A 219 -23.39 -1.61 27.69
C LEU A 219 -21.88 -1.41 27.64
N TRP A 220 -21.44 -0.49 26.79
CA TRP A 220 -20.04 -0.14 26.59
C TRP A 220 -19.84 1.34 26.85
N ASN A 221 -18.82 1.68 27.63
CA ASN A 221 -18.34 3.05 27.72
C ASN A 221 -17.52 3.38 26.46
N LEU A 222 -17.83 4.47 25.79
CA LEU A 222 -17.06 4.93 24.63
C LEU A 222 -15.93 5.81 25.16
N LEU A 223 -14.71 5.35 24.95
CA LEU A 223 -13.52 6.04 25.42
C LEU A 223 -12.83 6.74 24.26
N ASP A 224 -12.28 7.91 24.53
CA ASP A 224 -11.39 8.63 23.64
C ASP A 224 -10.00 8.71 24.28
N HIS A 225 -8.98 8.85 23.44
CA HIS A 225 -7.61 9.04 23.88
C HIS A 225 -6.95 10.10 23.01
N GLU A 226 -6.45 11.16 23.63
CA GLU A 226 -5.68 12.19 22.95
C GLU A 226 -4.55 11.59 22.12
N GLU A 227 -4.22 12.26 21.02
CA GLU A 227 -3.14 11.83 20.13
C GLU A 227 -1.85 11.67 20.93
N LEU A 228 -1.18 10.52 20.78
CA LEU A 228 0.02 10.24 21.56
C LEU A 228 1.23 11.10 21.16
N GLY A 229 1.23 11.72 19.98
CA GLY A 229 2.46 12.28 19.39
C GLY A 229 3.30 11.20 18.71
N ARG A 230 4.07 11.61 17.67
CA ARG A 230 4.85 10.68 16.82
C ARG A 230 5.90 9.93 17.61
N GLU A 231 6.54 10.62 18.53
CA GLU A 231 7.65 10.17 19.36
C GLU A 231 7.24 9.06 20.35
N ASN A 232 5.94 8.91 20.63
CA ASN A 232 5.42 8.00 21.65
C ASN A 232 4.85 6.69 21.06
N TRP A 233 4.88 6.53 19.74
CA TRP A 233 4.47 5.27 19.09
C TRP A 233 5.54 4.18 19.19
N VAL A 234 6.81 4.56 19.36
CA VAL A 234 7.95 3.65 19.37
C VAL A 234 8.93 4.04 20.47
N HIS A 235 9.30 3.07 21.30
CA HIS A 235 10.34 3.21 22.32
C HIS A 235 11.38 2.11 22.12
N GLY A 236 12.57 2.47 21.66
CA GLY A 236 13.62 1.51 21.31
C GLY A 236 13.09 0.47 20.31
N LYS A 237 13.01 -0.79 20.75
CA LYS A 237 12.51 -1.93 19.96
C LYS A 237 11.08 -2.36 20.33
N VAL A 238 10.29 -1.44 20.88
CA VAL A 238 8.87 -1.66 21.20
C VAL A 238 8.02 -0.67 20.41
N ALA A 239 7.02 -1.16 19.68
CA ALA A 239 6.09 -0.32 18.92
C ALA A 239 4.63 -0.57 19.31
N LEU A 240 3.87 0.51 19.48
CA LEU A 240 2.43 0.48 19.73
C LEU A 240 1.66 0.29 18.39
N LEU A 241 0.57 -0.48 18.41
CA LEU A 241 -0.24 -0.80 17.24
C LEU A 241 -1.75 -0.84 17.55
N GLY A 242 -2.58 -0.36 16.61
CA GLY A 242 -4.04 -0.29 16.77
C GLY A 242 -4.45 0.61 17.94
N ASP A 243 -5.51 0.24 18.67
CA ASP A 243 -6.01 1.04 19.81
C ASP A 243 -4.98 1.27 20.94
N ALA A 244 -3.88 0.51 20.97
CA ALA A 244 -2.78 0.80 21.87
C ALA A 244 -2.06 2.12 21.49
N ALA A 245 -2.01 2.46 20.20
CA ALA A 245 -1.38 3.66 19.64
C ALA A 245 -2.39 4.77 19.25
N HIS A 246 -3.53 4.39 18.67
CA HIS A 246 -4.53 5.32 18.12
C HIS A 246 -5.94 4.74 18.34
N ALA A 247 -6.54 5.02 19.49
CA ALA A 247 -7.90 4.58 19.78
C ALA A 247 -8.94 5.43 19.04
N PHE A 248 -9.97 4.80 18.48
CA PHE A 248 -11.01 5.49 17.70
C PHE A 248 -12.37 5.45 18.39
N LEU A 249 -13.15 6.52 18.20
CA LEU A 249 -14.58 6.47 18.46
C LEU A 249 -15.27 5.59 17.39
N PRO A 250 -16.32 4.81 17.76
CA PRO A 250 -16.88 3.78 16.87
C PRO A 250 -17.80 4.34 15.78
N HIS A 251 -17.70 5.62 15.44
CA HIS A 251 -18.63 6.31 14.53
C HIS A 251 -18.39 6.00 13.04
N GLN A 252 -17.25 5.41 12.69
CA GLN A 252 -16.83 5.22 11.30
C GLN A 252 -16.24 3.83 10.99
N GLY A 253 -16.20 2.91 11.96
CA GLY A 253 -15.77 1.52 11.73
C GLY A 253 -14.27 1.33 11.43
N GLN A 254 -13.46 2.40 11.48
CA GLN A 254 -12.08 2.36 10.99
C GLN A 254 -11.03 1.83 11.98
N GLY A 255 -11.31 1.68 13.27
CA GLY A 255 -10.27 1.25 14.22
C GLY A 255 -9.66 -0.11 13.89
N GLY A 256 -10.49 -1.10 13.55
CA GLY A 256 -10.00 -2.40 13.09
C GLY A 256 -9.24 -2.31 11.75
N ALA A 257 -9.72 -1.51 10.81
CA ALA A 257 -9.08 -1.32 9.50
C ALA A 257 -7.71 -0.66 9.64
N GLN A 258 -7.58 0.38 10.46
CA GLN A 258 -6.31 1.06 10.72
C GLN A 258 -5.32 0.14 11.43
N ALA A 259 -5.77 -0.71 12.35
CA ALA A 259 -4.91 -1.73 12.96
C ALA A 259 -4.40 -2.79 11.95
N ILE A 260 -5.20 -3.11 10.91
CA ILE A 260 -4.77 -3.94 9.78
C ILE A 260 -3.75 -3.19 8.92
N GLU A 261 -3.98 -1.91 8.62
CA GLU A 261 -3.03 -1.06 7.88
C GLU A 261 -1.68 -0.93 8.61
N ASP A 262 -1.68 -0.77 9.93
CA ASP A 262 -0.46 -0.78 10.75
C ASP A 262 0.33 -2.08 10.57
N SER A 263 -0.40 -3.20 10.59
CA SER A 263 0.16 -4.54 10.44
C SER A 263 0.75 -4.75 9.05
N ALA A 264 0.06 -4.25 8.01
CA ALA A 264 0.52 -4.29 6.64
C ALA A 264 1.80 -3.46 6.45
N ALA A 265 1.85 -2.26 7.05
CA ALA A 265 3.03 -1.41 7.04
C ALA A 265 4.22 -2.07 7.73
N ILE A 266 4.04 -2.67 8.91
CA ILE A 266 5.09 -3.44 9.58
C ILE A 266 5.58 -4.59 8.69
N GLY A 267 4.68 -5.35 8.07
CA GLY A 267 5.07 -6.41 7.14
C GLY A 267 5.92 -5.91 5.96
N ALA A 268 5.57 -4.76 5.39
CA ALA A 268 6.30 -4.15 4.29
C ALA A 268 7.69 -3.62 4.69
N LEU A 269 7.81 -3.12 5.92
CA LEU A 269 9.03 -2.50 6.46
C LEU A 269 10.04 -3.53 7.02
N PHE A 270 9.58 -4.74 7.33
CA PHE A 270 10.39 -5.84 7.84
C PHE A 270 10.38 -7.06 6.88
N PRO A 271 10.94 -6.94 5.67
CA PRO A 271 11.12 -8.09 4.79
C PRO A 271 12.17 -9.07 5.37
N LEU A 272 12.14 -10.34 4.94
CA LEU A 272 13.18 -11.32 5.26
C LEU A 272 14.58 -10.77 4.90
N GLY A 273 15.53 -10.94 5.80
CA GLY A 273 16.88 -10.35 5.70
C GLY A 273 17.04 -9.04 6.48
N THR A 274 15.98 -8.52 7.11
CA THR A 274 16.09 -7.43 8.08
C THR A 274 16.96 -7.85 9.27
N THR A 275 18.00 -7.08 9.58
CA THR A 275 18.94 -7.40 10.66
C THR A 275 18.47 -6.82 12.00
N PRO A 276 18.89 -7.38 13.15
CA PRO A 276 18.55 -6.81 14.46
C PRO A 276 19.00 -5.35 14.67
N SER A 277 20.02 -4.88 13.94
CA SER A 277 20.47 -3.49 13.95
C SER A 277 19.56 -2.54 13.18
N ASP A 278 18.76 -3.04 12.23
CA ASP A 278 17.85 -2.22 11.43
C ASP A 278 16.56 -1.87 12.19
N ILE A 279 16.21 -2.66 13.22
CA ILE A 279 14.90 -2.67 13.88
C ILE A 279 14.45 -1.26 14.29
N GLU A 280 15.27 -0.53 15.04
CA GLU A 280 14.88 0.80 15.53
C GLU A 280 14.60 1.78 14.38
N GLN A 281 15.42 1.73 13.34
CA GLN A 281 15.21 2.57 12.15
C GLN A 281 13.93 2.15 11.42
N ARG A 282 13.66 0.85 11.27
CA ARG A 282 12.42 0.34 10.64
C ARG A 282 11.17 0.74 11.43
N LEU A 283 11.22 0.71 12.76
CA LEU A 283 10.12 1.18 13.60
C LEU A 283 9.87 2.68 13.45
N ARG A 284 10.92 3.50 13.25
CA ARG A 284 10.74 4.92 12.91
C ARG A 284 10.05 5.11 11.55
N LEU A 285 10.41 4.30 10.54
CA LEU A 285 9.71 4.32 9.24
C LEU A 285 8.25 3.88 9.37
N TYR A 286 7.92 3.00 10.32
CA TYR A 286 6.53 2.64 10.64
C TYR A 286 5.74 3.86 11.14
N VAL A 287 6.30 4.65 12.05
CA VAL A 287 5.68 5.92 12.49
C VAL A 287 5.50 6.87 11.32
N GLN A 288 6.51 6.99 10.44
CA GLN A 288 6.40 7.83 9.23
C GLN A 288 5.26 7.37 8.31
N ALA A 289 5.09 6.07 8.13
CA ALA A 289 4.08 5.50 7.23
C ALA A 289 2.64 5.59 7.78
N ARG A 290 2.48 5.64 9.12
CA ARG A 290 1.17 5.42 9.76
C ARG A 290 0.62 6.58 10.56
N TYR A 291 1.46 7.37 11.22
CA TYR A 291 1.01 8.36 12.20
C TYR A 291 0.00 9.35 11.62
N ASP A 292 0.37 10.08 10.57
CA ASP A 292 -0.50 11.14 10.02
C ASP A 292 -1.83 10.60 9.54
N ARG A 293 -1.80 9.41 8.94
CA ARG A 293 -2.99 8.76 8.41
C ARG A 293 -3.92 8.29 9.53
N ALA A 294 -3.38 7.57 10.52
CA ALA A 294 -4.18 7.08 11.64
C ALA A 294 -4.78 8.25 12.44
N THR A 295 -3.98 9.30 12.70
CA THR A 295 -4.43 10.51 13.38
C THR A 295 -5.50 11.28 12.60
N LEU A 296 -5.35 11.42 11.28
CA LEU A 296 -6.36 12.04 10.43
C LEU A 296 -7.69 11.28 10.49
N VAL A 297 -7.63 9.94 10.41
CA VAL A 297 -8.82 9.10 10.55
C VAL A 297 -9.40 9.22 11.96
N GLN A 298 -8.56 9.34 12.99
CA GLN A 298 -8.98 9.50 14.39
C GLN A 298 -9.80 10.78 14.56
N ASP A 299 -9.30 11.90 14.04
CA ASP A 299 -9.99 13.19 14.01
C ASP A 299 -11.32 13.10 13.25
N PHE A 300 -11.40 12.39 12.12
CA PHE A 300 -12.67 12.17 11.45
C PHE A 300 -13.68 11.40 12.30
N THR A 301 -13.24 10.38 13.04
CA THR A 301 -14.15 9.65 13.94
C THR A 301 -14.70 10.55 15.05
N ARG A 302 -13.89 11.49 15.57
CA ARG A 302 -14.29 12.52 16.53
C ARG A 302 -15.30 13.50 15.94
N GLN A 303 -15.09 13.92 14.71
CA GLN A 303 -16.01 14.83 14.02
C GLN A 303 -17.36 14.18 13.72
N ALA A 304 -17.37 12.88 13.42
CA ALA A 304 -18.58 12.11 13.15
C ALA A 304 -19.42 11.80 14.41
N ALA A 305 -18.87 12.06 15.60
CA ALA A 305 -19.58 11.94 16.87
C ALA A 305 -20.80 12.88 16.92
N PHE A 306 -21.84 12.46 17.62
CA PHE A 306 -22.96 13.35 17.97
C PHE A 306 -22.58 14.16 19.22
N LYS A 307 -23.21 15.33 19.36
CA LYS A 307 -22.94 16.21 20.50
C LYS A 307 -23.60 15.65 21.75
N THR A 308 -22.86 15.52 22.85
CA THR A 308 -23.40 15.20 24.17
C THR A 308 -23.07 16.30 25.18
N PRO A 309 -23.76 16.37 26.33
CA PRO A 309 -23.52 17.42 27.34
C PRO A 309 -22.08 17.45 27.87
N ARG A 310 -21.46 16.28 28.05
CA ARG A 310 -20.07 16.12 28.54
C ARG A 310 -19.05 15.80 27.45
N GLY A 311 -19.48 15.57 26.20
CA GLY A 311 -18.60 15.19 25.11
C GLY A 311 -17.71 16.34 24.62
N LYS A 312 -16.43 16.04 24.37
CA LYS A 312 -15.45 16.99 23.81
C LYS A 312 -15.61 17.22 22.30
N HIS A 313 -16.23 16.27 21.60
CA HIS A 313 -16.27 16.21 20.15
C HIS A 313 -17.71 16.16 19.60
N GLY A 314 -17.86 16.28 18.28
CA GLY A 314 -19.13 16.18 17.56
C GLY A 314 -19.68 17.50 17.01
N GLY A 315 -20.73 17.40 16.19
CA GLY A 315 -21.46 18.55 15.64
C GLY A 315 -20.80 19.25 14.45
N LYS A 316 -19.73 18.69 13.87
CA LYS A 316 -19.08 19.17 12.64
C LYS A 316 -19.11 18.04 11.61
N LEU A 317 -20.20 17.95 10.84
CA LEU A 317 -20.24 17.01 9.72
C LEU A 317 -19.27 17.51 8.63
N LYS A 318 -18.14 16.84 8.45
CA LYS A 318 -17.33 16.98 7.22
C LYS A 318 -17.90 16.10 6.11
N ASP A 319 -17.52 16.43 4.88
CA ASP A 319 -17.92 15.74 3.66
C ASP A 319 -17.68 14.22 3.77
N ASN A 320 -18.77 13.44 3.83
CA ASN A 320 -18.71 11.98 3.89
C ASN A 320 -17.97 11.39 2.67
N MET A 321 -17.97 12.06 1.52
CA MET A 321 -17.23 11.58 0.35
C MET A 321 -15.73 11.70 0.54
N GLN A 322 -15.24 12.79 1.15
CA GLN A 322 -13.83 12.96 1.49
C GLN A 322 -13.37 11.85 2.46
N PHE A 323 -14.20 11.51 3.45
CA PHE A 323 -13.90 10.40 4.35
C PHE A 323 -13.81 9.06 3.61
N MET A 324 -14.77 8.78 2.72
CA MET A 324 -14.75 7.53 1.93
C MET A 324 -13.53 7.44 1.03
N ASP A 325 -13.17 8.52 0.34
CA ASP A 325 -12.00 8.57 -0.54
C ASP A 325 -10.70 8.27 0.23
N ILE A 326 -10.49 8.91 1.38
CA ILE A 326 -9.31 8.70 2.21
C ILE A 326 -9.18 7.25 2.68
N ASN A 327 -10.30 6.59 3.02
CA ASN A 327 -10.24 5.23 3.56
C ASN A 327 -10.14 4.16 2.48
N LEU A 328 -10.75 4.35 1.31
CA LEU A 328 -10.85 3.32 0.29
C LEU A 328 -9.78 3.39 -0.80
N SER A 329 -9.06 4.50 -0.94
CA SER A 329 -8.05 4.70 -2.00
C SER A 329 -6.62 4.31 -1.60
N HIS A 330 -6.39 3.83 -0.39
CA HIS A 330 -5.05 3.63 0.17
C HIS A 330 -4.66 2.15 0.30
N ASP A 331 -3.44 1.83 -0.13
CA ASP A 331 -2.77 0.56 0.17
C ASP A 331 -1.61 0.81 1.13
N ALA A 332 -1.78 0.36 2.38
CA ALA A 332 -0.80 0.58 3.44
C ALA A 332 0.50 -0.21 3.26
N TYR A 333 0.44 -1.38 2.61
CA TYR A 333 1.62 -2.20 2.36
C TYR A 333 2.50 -1.53 1.31
N ASP A 334 1.93 -1.17 0.16
CA ASP A 334 2.67 -0.55 -0.95
C ASP A 334 3.23 0.81 -0.54
N HIS A 335 2.46 1.60 0.21
CA HIS A 335 2.93 2.90 0.73
C HIS A 335 4.16 2.74 1.64
N ALA A 336 4.09 1.86 2.63
CA ALA A 336 5.19 1.61 3.55
C ALA A 336 6.39 0.97 2.84
N HIS A 337 6.17 0.08 1.88
CA HIS A 337 7.24 -0.50 1.06
C HIS A 337 7.98 0.58 0.25
N GLY A 338 7.26 1.54 -0.32
CA GLY A 338 7.86 2.68 -1.02
C GLY A 338 8.74 3.55 -0.11
N ILE A 339 8.32 3.77 1.14
CA ILE A 339 9.13 4.48 2.16
C ILE A 339 10.43 3.70 2.44
N LEU A 340 10.33 2.38 2.65
CA LEU A 340 11.49 1.52 2.87
C LEU A 340 12.50 1.61 1.73
N LEU A 341 12.04 1.51 0.48
CA LEU A 341 12.92 1.57 -0.70
C LEU A 341 13.67 2.89 -0.79
N ARG A 342 13.03 4.02 -0.44
CA ARG A 342 13.67 5.35 -0.43
C ARG A 342 14.74 5.45 0.67
N ASP A 343 14.45 4.96 1.86
CA ASP A 343 15.41 4.92 2.98
C ASP A 343 16.63 4.04 2.66
N LEU A 344 16.40 2.83 2.13
CA LEU A 344 17.46 1.93 1.70
C LEU A 344 18.35 2.54 0.62
N ASN A 345 17.77 3.20 -0.38
CA ASN A 345 18.53 3.88 -1.42
C ASN A 345 19.36 5.05 -0.86
N ARG A 346 18.84 5.78 0.13
CA ARG A 346 19.58 6.86 0.80
C ARG A 346 20.82 6.33 1.52
N ASN A 347 20.73 5.17 2.15
CA ASN A 347 21.79 4.63 3.01
C ASN A 347 22.77 3.67 2.29
N ALA A 348 22.59 3.41 1.00
CA ALA A 348 23.43 2.49 0.24
C ALA A 348 24.88 3.01 0.06
N LEU A 349 25.87 2.19 0.46
CA LEU A 349 27.32 2.43 0.33
C LEU A 349 27.80 2.57 -1.12
N SER A 350 27.09 1.94 -2.06
CA SER A 350 27.39 1.99 -3.49
C SER A 350 26.07 2.08 -4.25
N ARG A 351 25.81 3.25 -4.83
CA ARG A 351 24.66 3.47 -5.70
C ARG A 351 25.09 3.20 -7.14
N LYS A 352 24.18 2.71 -7.99
CA LYS A 352 24.48 2.53 -9.42
C LYS A 352 24.81 3.89 -10.05
N ILE A 353 25.99 3.97 -10.65
CA ILE A 353 26.49 5.14 -11.37
C ILE A 353 26.01 5.03 -12.84
N PRO A 354 25.59 6.12 -13.50
CA PRO A 354 25.57 6.18 -14.96
C PRO A 354 27.02 6.13 -15.48
N MET A 355 27.42 5.04 -16.14
CA MET A 355 28.78 4.95 -16.68
C MET A 355 28.95 5.85 -17.90
N SER A 356 29.84 6.84 -17.79
CA SER A 356 30.30 7.72 -18.86
C SER A 356 31.81 7.96 -18.70
N PHE A 357 32.59 7.74 -19.75
CA PHE A 357 34.05 7.93 -19.75
C PHE A 357 34.42 9.24 -20.45
N GLY A 358 34.62 10.31 -19.66
CA GLY A 358 35.21 11.57 -20.12
C GLY A 358 34.43 12.33 -21.20
N PRO A 359 34.90 13.53 -21.61
CA PRO A 359 34.30 14.26 -22.72
C PRO A 359 34.59 13.53 -24.04
N SER A 360 33.58 12.89 -24.62
CA SER A 360 33.64 12.27 -25.95
C SER A 360 32.47 12.73 -26.81
N PRO A 361 32.64 12.95 -28.13
CA PRO A 361 31.52 13.31 -29.01
C PRO A 361 30.51 12.16 -29.10
N GLY A 362 29.27 12.39 -28.65
CA GLY A 362 28.18 11.43 -28.80
C GLY A 362 27.77 11.13 -30.25
N PRO A 363 26.96 10.09 -30.52
CA PRO A 363 26.64 9.60 -31.85
C PRO A 363 25.68 10.50 -32.63
N ARG A 364 25.22 11.61 -32.04
CA ARG A 364 24.42 12.65 -32.73
C ARG A 364 25.27 13.71 -33.40
N GLN A 365 26.59 13.61 -33.32
CA GLN A 365 27.54 14.51 -33.96
C GLN A 365 28.65 13.70 -34.63
N ASP A 366 29.30 14.27 -35.64
CA ASP A 366 30.50 13.69 -36.21
C ASP A 366 31.73 13.95 -35.31
N LEU A 367 32.89 13.41 -35.71
CA LEU A 367 34.14 13.56 -34.97
C LEU A 367 34.65 15.02 -34.92
N ASN A 368 34.02 15.94 -35.66
CA ASN A 368 34.32 17.37 -35.66
C ASN A 368 33.28 18.18 -34.86
N GLY A 369 32.37 17.50 -34.15
CA GLY A 369 31.31 18.15 -33.36
C GLY A 369 30.16 18.71 -34.20
N LYS A 370 30.07 18.37 -35.49
CA LYS A 370 28.95 18.81 -36.34
C LYS A 370 27.72 17.93 -36.09
N PRO A 371 26.53 18.51 -35.84
CA PRO A 371 25.31 17.72 -35.65
C PRO A 371 24.99 16.86 -36.89
N ARG A 372 24.65 15.60 -36.66
CA ARG A 372 24.04 14.73 -37.67
C ARG A 372 22.55 15.12 -37.79
N GLY A 373 22.02 15.12 -39.02
CA GLY A 373 20.59 15.37 -39.27
C GLY A 373 19.67 14.32 -38.62
N PRO A 374 18.34 14.52 -38.61
CA PRO A 374 17.40 13.54 -38.06
C PRO A 374 17.63 12.17 -38.70
N PRO A 375 17.62 11.08 -37.90
CA PRO A 375 17.95 9.75 -38.40
C PRO A 375 16.99 9.36 -39.53
N LYS A 376 17.53 9.09 -40.72
CA LYS A 376 16.82 8.37 -41.78
C LYS A 376 16.84 6.88 -41.41
N GLY A 377 15.93 6.48 -40.53
CA GLY A 377 15.83 5.10 -40.04
C GLY A 377 14.40 4.61 -40.12
N THR A 378 14.24 3.29 -40.13
CA THR A 378 12.93 2.65 -40.02
C THR A 378 12.63 2.35 -38.56
N TYR A 379 11.36 2.25 -38.18
CA TYR A 379 10.98 1.74 -36.87
C TYR A 379 9.78 0.81 -36.93
N LYS A 380 9.72 -0.08 -35.94
CA LYS A 380 8.59 -0.92 -35.63
C LYS A 380 8.37 -0.88 -34.12
N THR A 381 7.21 -0.40 -33.70
CA THR A 381 6.81 -0.29 -32.29
C THR A 381 5.65 -1.24 -32.02
N SER A 382 5.85 -2.22 -31.15
CA SER A 382 4.77 -3.06 -30.62
C SER A 382 4.43 -2.59 -29.21
N TYR A 383 3.14 -2.55 -28.87
CA TYR A 383 2.69 -1.97 -27.60
C TYR A 383 1.48 -2.68 -27.00
N ILE A 384 1.36 -2.58 -25.67
CA ILE A 384 0.19 -2.95 -24.88
C ILE A 384 -0.07 -1.81 -23.89
N THR A 385 -1.13 -1.04 -24.11
CA THR A 385 -1.65 -0.05 -23.16
C THR A 385 -2.72 -0.71 -22.30
N PHE A 386 -2.62 -0.53 -20.98
CA PHE A 386 -3.49 -1.20 -20.02
C PHE A 386 -3.87 -0.30 -18.85
N LYS A 387 -5.01 -0.63 -18.24
CA LYS A 387 -5.50 -0.07 -16.99
C LYS A 387 -4.94 -0.89 -15.81
N THR A 388 -4.52 -0.19 -14.76
CA THR A 388 -4.04 -0.78 -13.51
C THR A 388 -4.35 0.14 -12.32
N TYR A 389 -4.12 -0.33 -11.10
CA TYR A 389 -4.26 0.50 -9.91
C TYR A 389 -3.13 1.53 -9.84
N LYS A 390 -3.49 2.76 -9.51
CA LYS A 390 -2.56 3.90 -9.33
C LYS A 390 -1.47 3.57 -8.30
N SER A 391 -1.79 2.79 -7.27
CA SER A 391 -0.85 2.37 -6.22
C SER A 391 0.35 1.63 -6.80
N TYR A 392 0.12 0.63 -7.67
CA TYR A 392 1.20 -0.15 -8.29
C TYR A 392 2.16 0.73 -9.08
N LEU A 393 1.65 1.66 -9.90
CA LEU A 393 2.49 2.57 -10.66
C LEU A 393 3.17 3.62 -9.78
N SER A 394 2.53 4.03 -8.67
CA SER A 394 3.10 4.99 -7.72
C SER A 394 4.37 4.47 -7.04
N THR A 395 4.52 3.14 -6.88
CA THR A 395 5.76 2.53 -6.37
C THR A 395 6.96 2.73 -7.30
N LEU A 396 6.72 3.03 -8.58
CA LEU A 396 7.75 3.27 -9.59
C LEU A 396 8.14 4.75 -9.70
N LEU A 397 7.45 5.65 -9.00
CA LEU A 397 7.75 7.07 -9.00
C LEU A 397 8.98 7.36 -8.13
N PRO A 398 9.96 8.12 -8.64
CA PRO A 398 11.26 8.26 -8.01
C PRO A 398 11.24 9.13 -6.74
N SER A 399 10.35 10.12 -6.67
CA SER A 399 10.21 11.02 -5.51
C SER A 399 8.77 11.57 -5.41
N GLU A 400 8.45 12.20 -4.28
CA GLU A 400 7.12 12.79 -4.00
C GLU A 400 6.76 13.96 -4.94
N ASN A 401 7.76 14.48 -5.63
CA ASN A 401 7.61 15.51 -6.65
C ASN A 401 6.98 14.98 -7.94
N PHE A 402 6.96 13.65 -8.15
CA PHE A 402 6.27 13.00 -9.26
C PHE A 402 4.92 12.47 -8.79
N GLN A 403 3.86 12.78 -9.52
CA GLN A 403 2.50 12.37 -9.20
C GLN A 403 1.76 11.97 -10.47
N ILE A 404 0.98 10.89 -10.42
CA ILE A 404 0.06 10.53 -11.50
C ILE A 404 -1.19 11.42 -11.38
N ASN A 405 -1.46 12.22 -12.40
CA ASN A 405 -2.49 13.25 -12.44
C ASN A 405 -3.88 12.66 -12.70
N THR A 406 -4.34 11.87 -11.74
CA THR A 406 -5.70 11.31 -11.68
C THR A 406 -6.20 11.34 -10.24
N ASN A 407 -7.47 11.71 -10.09
CA ASN A 407 -8.20 11.67 -8.82
C ASN A 407 -8.86 10.30 -8.57
N ASP A 408 -8.77 9.38 -9.54
CA ASP A 408 -9.33 8.03 -9.45
C ASP A 408 -8.27 7.04 -8.90
N MET A 409 -8.72 5.86 -8.46
CA MET A 409 -7.85 4.74 -8.06
C MET A 409 -7.15 4.08 -9.25
N TRP A 410 -7.58 4.41 -10.47
CA TRP A 410 -7.10 3.83 -11.72
C TRP A 410 -6.06 4.73 -12.41
N ALA A 411 -5.08 4.09 -13.04
CA ALA A 411 -4.10 4.73 -13.88
C ALA A 411 -3.83 3.87 -15.14
N THR A 412 -3.22 4.50 -16.14
CA THR A 412 -2.91 3.86 -17.42
C THR A 412 -1.41 3.76 -17.61
N ALA A 413 -0.93 2.66 -18.17
CA ALA A 413 0.47 2.50 -18.56
C ALA A 413 0.58 1.73 -19.88
N THR A 414 1.73 1.86 -20.54
CA THR A 414 2.03 1.14 -21.79
C THR A 414 3.35 0.40 -21.69
N PHE A 415 3.33 -0.92 -21.90
CA PHE A 415 4.53 -1.65 -22.29
C PHE A 415 4.77 -1.42 -23.78
N SER A 416 5.95 -0.93 -24.14
CA SER A 416 6.31 -0.65 -25.53
C SER A 416 7.66 -1.26 -25.84
N THR A 417 7.77 -1.87 -27.03
CA THR A 417 9.02 -2.27 -27.63
C THR A 417 9.18 -1.62 -28.99
N THR A 418 10.28 -0.90 -29.19
CA THR A 418 10.58 -0.21 -30.44
C THR A 418 11.91 -0.71 -30.99
N ARG A 419 11.85 -1.30 -32.18
CA ARG A 419 13.02 -1.59 -33.01
C ARG A 419 13.26 -0.42 -33.94
N VAL A 420 14.48 0.11 -33.96
CA VAL A 420 14.91 1.11 -34.94
C VAL A 420 15.94 0.47 -35.87
N GLY A 421 15.73 0.56 -37.18
CA GLY A 421 16.57 -0.03 -38.23
C GLY A 421 17.21 1.01 -39.15
N ASN A 422 18.11 0.54 -40.01
CA ASN A 422 18.75 1.34 -41.07
C ASN A 422 19.45 2.62 -40.59
N LEU A 423 20.05 2.57 -39.39
CA LEU A 423 20.71 3.74 -38.81
C LEU A 423 22.10 3.94 -39.44
N GLU A 424 22.24 4.97 -40.27
CA GLU A 424 23.50 5.33 -40.95
C GLU A 424 24.69 5.45 -39.98
N TRP A 425 24.50 6.13 -38.85
CA TRP A 425 25.52 6.30 -37.83
C TRP A 425 25.90 4.99 -37.10
N LEU A 426 25.06 3.96 -37.21
CA LEU A 426 25.33 2.61 -36.70
C LEU A 426 25.79 1.66 -37.82
N GLY A 427 26.20 2.20 -38.98
CA GLY A 427 26.64 1.42 -40.13
C GLY A 427 25.50 0.66 -40.81
N GLY A 428 24.29 1.23 -40.83
CA GLY A 428 23.09 0.62 -41.40
C GLY A 428 22.40 -0.42 -40.51
N ARG A 429 22.93 -0.68 -39.30
CA ARG A 429 22.32 -1.61 -38.34
C ARG A 429 21.15 -0.97 -37.58
N GLY A 430 20.47 -1.79 -36.80
CA GLY A 430 19.40 -1.40 -35.91
C GLY A 430 19.57 -1.97 -34.50
N TYR A 431 18.75 -1.49 -33.57
CA TYR A 431 18.67 -1.99 -32.20
C TYR A 431 17.25 -1.86 -31.67
N SER A 432 16.97 -2.53 -30.55
CA SER A 432 15.65 -2.61 -29.94
C SER A 432 15.66 -2.01 -28.55
N MET A 433 14.51 -1.47 -28.16
CA MET A 433 14.26 -0.87 -26.85
C MET A 433 12.96 -1.42 -26.30
N PHE A 434 12.92 -1.72 -25.01
CA PHE A 434 11.71 -2.12 -24.29
C PHE A 434 11.54 -1.26 -23.03
N GLY A 435 10.31 -0.87 -22.70
CA GLY A 435 10.05 -0.03 -21.52
C GLY A 435 8.59 0.05 -21.11
N LEU A 436 8.38 0.45 -19.85
CA LEU A 436 7.06 0.74 -19.28
C LEU A 436 6.87 2.26 -19.18
N TYR A 437 5.86 2.78 -19.85
CA TYR A 437 5.49 4.19 -19.85
C TYR A 437 4.30 4.39 -18.93
N VAL A 438 4.47 5.12 -17.83
CA VAL A 438 3.40 5.50 -16.90
C VAL A 438 2.80 6.80 -17.39
N HIS A 439 1.51 6.79 -17.74
CA HIS A 439 0.86 7.95 -18.36
C HIS A 439 0.44 9.01 -17.35
N ASP A 440 0.28 10.24 -17.85
CA ASP A 440 -0.26 11.39 -17.13
C ASP A 440 0.50 11.75 -15.85
N VAL A 441 1.83 11.68 -15.89
CA VAL A 441 2.68 12.05 -14.76
C VAL A 441 2.98 13.55 -14.78
N VAL A 442 2.88 14.17 -13.60
CA VAL A 442 3.26 15.54 -13.34
C VAL A 442 4.45 15.55 -12.39
N HIS A 443 5.51 16.26 -12.76
CA HIS A 443 6.62 16.58 -11.87
C HIS A 443 6.54 18.05 -11.45
N LYS A 444 6.60 18.31 -10.14
CA LYS A 444 6.68 19.65 -9.55
C LYS A 444 8.11 19.93 -9.08
N ASP A 445 8.75 20.91 -9.69
CA ASP A 445 10.08 21.36 -9.24
C ASP A 445 9.97 22.05 -7.87
N PRO A 446 10.61 21.52 -6.81
CA PRO A 446 10.49 22.09 -5.47
C PRO A 446 11.18 23.45 -5.31
N SER A 447 12.14 23.78 -6.19
CA SER A 447 12.90 25.04 -6.14
C SER A 447 12.22 26.17 -6.90
N THR A 448 11.58 25.87 -8.03
CA THR A 448 10.96 26.88 -8.91
C THR A 448 9.43 26.84 -8.90
N GLY A 449 8.81 25.75 -8.44
CA GLY A 449 7.37 25.51 -8.53
C GLY A 449 6.87 25.15 -9.93
N ALA A 450 7.77 25.02 -10.92
CA ALA A 450 7.38 24.71 -12.29
C ALA A 450 6.86 23.27 -12.43
N GLU A 451 5.84 23.08 -13.28
CA GLU A 451 5.27 21.77 -13.58
C GLU A 451 5.74 21.24 -14.94
N LEU A 452 6.18 19.98 -14.97
CA LEU A 452 6.42 19.22 -16.20
C LEU A 452 5.39 18.10 -16.31
N LYS A 453 4.78 17.93 -17.48
CA LYS A 453 3.73 16.92 -17.72
C LYS A 453 4.13 15.99 -18.87
N GLY A 454 3.90 14.70 -18.70
CA GLY A 454 4.22 13.72 -19.72
C GLY A 454 4.10 12.27 -19.22
N ASP A 455 4.62 11.35 -20.02
CA ASP A 455 4.66 9.93 -19.69
C ASP A 455 6.00 9.61 -19.02
N LEU A 456 5.99 9.11 -17.79
CA LEU A 456 7.23 8.72 -17.11
C LEU A 456 7.71 7.38 -17.66
N LEU A 457 8.98 7.30 -18.08
CA LEU A 457 9.69 6.06 -18.37
C LEU A 457 10.71 5.78 -17.25
N PRO A 458 10.38 4.95 -16.24
CA PRO A 458 11.26 4.72 -15.10
C PRO A 458 12.56 4.02 -15.50
N VAL A 459 12.48 3.12 -16.48
CA VAL A 459 13.61 2.34 -17.01
C VAL A 459 13.38 1.97 -18.46
N SER A 460 14.45 1.96 -19.26
CA SER A 460 14.44 1.48 -20.64
C SER A 460 15.49 0.38 -20.84
N PHE A 461 15.07 -0.77 -21.35
CA PHE A 461 15.90 -1.94 -21.66
C PHE A 461 16.38 -1.91 -23.11
N HIS A 462 17.67 -2.08 -23.37
CA HIS A 462 18.28 -1.94 -24.70
C HIS A 462 19.14 -3.17 -25.01
N ASN A 463 19.11 -3.68 -26.25
CA ASN A 463 19.85 -4.88 -26.66
C ASN A 463 21.26 -4.64 -27.24
N MET A 464 21.71 -3.39 -27.33
CA MET A 464 23.06 -3.04 -27.77
C MET A 464 23.72 -2.07 -26.80
N ALA A 465 25.00 -2.29 -26.47
CA ALA A 465 25.75 -1.50 -25.49
C ALA A 465 26.30 -0.16 -26.01
N ASP A 466 26.66 -0.04 -27.30
CA ASP A 466 27.25 1.20 -27.82
C ASP A 466 26.28 2.41 -27.81
N PRO A 467 24.98 2.25 -28.14
CA PRO A 467 23.97 3.31 -27.95
C PRO A 467 23.64 3.60 -26.47
N ILE A 468 24.04 2.72 -25.54
CA ILE A 468 23.77 2.88 -24.10
C ILE A 468 24.61 4.02 -23.53
N ILE A 469 25.90 4.11 -23.90
CA ILE A 469 26.86 5.03 -23.30
C ILE A 469 26.83 6.42 -23.95
N THR A 470 26.90 6.51 -25.27
CA THR A 470 27.37 7.76 -25.91
C THR A 470 26.28 8.79 -26.26
N GLY A 471 24.98 8.50 -26.12
CA GLY A 471 23.93 9.42 -26.63
C GLY A 471 22.63 9.58 -25.85
N ARG A 472 22.26 8.71 -24.92
CA ARG A 472 21.07 9.00 -24.06
C ARG A 472 21.33 9.10 -22.56
N GLU A 473 22.58 8.92 -22.16
CA GLU A 473 23.07 9.37 -20.85
C GLU A 473 23.12 10.91 -20.80
N GLU A 474 23.53 11.56 -21.90
CA GLU A 474 23.35 13.01 -22.13
C GLU A 474 21.91 13.45 -21.87
N LEU A 475 20.95 12.59 -22.24
CA LEU A 475 19.52 12.83 -22.09
C LEU A 475 18.96 12.39 -20.72
N GLY A 476 19.77 11.88 -19.79
CA GLY A 476 19.28 11.46 -18.48
C GLY A 476 18.28 10.29 -18.52
N ILE A 477 18.29 9.46 -19.58
CA ILE A 477 17.43 8.28 -19.68
C ILE A 477 18.02 7.15 -18.83
N SER A 478 17.26 6.65 -17.85
CA SER A 478 17.59 5.46 -17.06
C SER A 478 17.55 4.21 -17.95
N LYS A 479 18.71 3.67 -18.30
CA LYS A 479 18.82 2.52 -19.19
C LYS A 479 19.53 1.35 -18.55
N VAL A 480 19.16 0.15 -18.99
CA VAL A 480 19.86 -1.09 -18.68
C VAL A 480 19.95 -1.97 -19.92
N TYR A 481 20.97 -2.82 -19.98
CA TYR A 481 21.05 -3.85 -21.01
C TYR A 481 20.05 -4.98 -20.74
N ALA A 482 19.40 -5.47 -21.79
CA ALA A 482 18.72 -6.75 -21.81
C ALA A 482 18.83 -7.39 -23.19
N THR A 483 18.87 -8.71 -23.24
CA THR A 483 18.58 -9.44 -24.47
C THR A 483 17.11 -9.20 -24.83
N LEU A 484 16.86 -8.70 -26.04
CA LEU A 484 15.51 -8.48 -26.57
C LEU A 484 15.40 -9.29 -27.87
N ASP A 485 14.80 -10.47 -27.78
CA ASP A 485 14.57 -11.40 -28.89
C ASP A 485 13.14 -11.22 -29.41
N GLU A 486 13.02 -10.59 -30.58
CA GLU A 486 11.75 -10.33 -31.24
C GLU A 486 11.48 -11.41 -32.29
N LYS A 487 10.36 -12.13 -32.15
CA LYS A 487 9.88 -13.13 -33.11
C LYS A 487 8.55 -12.70 -33.68
N SER A 488 8.44 -12.67 -35.00
CA SER A 488 7.19 -12.49 -35.72
C SER A 488 6.94 -13.78 -36.51
N ASN A 489 6.03 -14.62 -36.04
CA ASN A 489 5.62 -15.82 -36.78
C ASN A 489 4.36 -15.43 -37.57
N SER A 490 4.55 -15.08 -38.84
CA SER A 490 3.52 -14.54 -39.76
C SER A 490 2.99 -13.14 -39.41
N ASP A 491 2.27 -12.51 -40.35
CA ASP A 491 1.67 -11.18 -40.21
C ASP A 491 0.66 -11.08 -39.05
N SER A 492 0.29 -12.21 -38.41
CA SER A 492 -0.75 -12.29 -37.39
C SER A 492 -0.24 -12.35 -35.94
N SER A 493 1.07 -12.52 -35.67
CA SER A 493 1.56 -12.60 -34.29
C SER A 493 2.94 -11.97 -34.05
N PHE A 494 3.13 -11.46 -32.84
CA PHE A 494 4.40 -10.88 -32.38
C PHE A 494 4.71 -11.35 -30.95
N VAL A 495 5.95 -11.78 -30.73
CA VAL A 495 6.47 -12.18 -29.42
C VAL A 495 7.78 -11.44 -29.15
N LEU A 496 7.87 -10.78 -28.00
CA LEU A 496 9.13 -10.29 -27.44
C LEU A 496 9.50 -11.16 -26.24
N SER A 497 10.71 -11.73 -26.28
CA SER A 497 11.38 -12.33 -25.12
C SER A 497 12.46 -11.39 -24.62
N SER A 498 12.32 -10.94 -23.37
CA SER A 498 13.27 -10.05 -22.70
C SER A 498 14.00 -10.81 -21.61
N GLY A 499 15.33 -10.79 -21.63
CA GLY A 499 16.17 -11.55 -20.71
C GLY A 499 17.51 -10.90 -20.38
N TRP A 500 18.26 -11.54 -19.50
CA TRP A 500 19.62 -11.17 -19.13
C TRP A 500 20.45 -12.43 -18.90
N GLU A 501 21.63 -12.51 -19.51
CA GLU A 501 22.52 -13.69 -19.49
C GLU A 501 21.81 -15.03 -19.77
N GLY A 502 20.89 -15.03 -20.73
CA GLY A 502 20.14 -16.23 -21.14
C GLY A 502 18.92 -16.56 -20.27
N THR A 503 18.66 -15.80 -19.21
CA THR A 503 17.46 -15.97 -18.37
C THR A 503 16.37 -14.97 -18.76
N GLU A 504 15.19 -15.45 -19.14
CA GLU A 504 14.03 -14.62 -19.50
C GLU A 504 13.37 -14.03 -18.24
N PHE A 505 13.14 -12.72 -18.21
CA PHE A 505 12.40 -12.06 -17.13
C PHE A 505 11.01 -11.59 -17.55
N CYS A 506 10.78 -11.35 -18.84
CA CYS A 506 9.50 -10.86 -19.36
C CYS A 506 9.27 -11.38 -20.79
N ARG A 507 8.06 -11.84 -21.05
CA ARG A 507 7.56 -12.23 -22.36
C ARG A 507 6.30 -11.44 -22.68
N LEU A 508 6.28 -10.79 -23.85
CA LEU A 508 5.12 -10.08 -24.36
C LEU A 508 4.63 -10.77 -25.62
N THR A 509 3.34 -11.05 -25.70
CA THR A 509 2.69 -11.71 -26.84
C THR A 509 1.56 -10.85 -27.37
N LEU A 510 1.51 -10.64 -28.68
CA LEU A 510 0.38 -10.09 -29.43
C LEU A 510 -0.09 -11.16 -30.42
N SER A 511 -1.40 -11.41 -30.44
CA SER A 511 -2.01 -12.42 -31.31
C SER A 511 -3.13 -11.81 -32.15
N ASP A 512 -3.39 -12.44 -33.28
CA ASP A 512 -4.45 -12.09 -34.23
C ASP A 512 -4.34 -10.63 -34.72
N LEU A 513 -3.12 -10.21 -35.08
CA LEU A 513 -2.85 -8.89 -35.61
C LEU A 513 -3.57 -8.66 -36.95
N LYS A 514 -4.36 -7.60 -37.01
CA LYS A 514 -5.08 -7.16 -38.21
C LYS A 514 -4.68 -5.73 -38.57
N GLU A 515 -4.28 -5.52 -39.81
CA GLU A 515 -3.94 -4.20 -40.33
C GLU A 515 -5.18 -3.29 -40.27
N THR A 516 -5.02 -2.07 -39.76
CA THR A 516 -6.10 -1.09 -39.64
C THR A 516 -5.55 0.33 -39.69
N SER A 517 -6.22 1.23 -40.41
CA SER A 517 -5.92 2.67 -40.41
C SER A 517 -6.48 3.40 -39.18
N GLU A 518 -7.32 2.74 -38.38
CA GLU A 518 -8.02 3.33 -37.22
C GLU A 518 -7.24 3.21 -35.90
N ALA A 519 -6.11 2.50 -35.86
CA ALA A 519 -5.33 2.39 -34.63
C ALA A 519 -4.68 3.74 -34.29
N ASP A 520 -4.80 4.19 -33.04
CA ASP A 520 -4.17 5.42 -32.55
C ASP A 520 -2.64 5.36 -32.61
N SER A 521 -2.01 6.53 -32.73
CA SER A 521 -0.57 6.65 -32.49
C SER A 521 -0.27 6.52 -30.99
N VAL A 522 0.84 5.86 -30.66
CA VAL A 522 1.22 5.57 -29.27
C VAL A 522 2.38 6.48 -28.86
N LEU A 523 2.53 6.72 -27.56
CA LEU A 523 3.61 7.52 -26.97
C LEU A 523 3.72 8.95 -27.54
N GLN A 524 2.58 9.65 -27.62
CA GLN A 524 2.49 11.00 -28.18
C GLN A 524 2.82 12.11 -27.16
N ASN A 525 2.89 11.78 -25.88
CA ASN A 525 3.25 12.74 -24.85
C ASN A 525 4.77 12.89 -24.73
N PRO A 526 5.27 14.02 -24.18
CA PRO A 526 6.66 14.12 -23.78
C PRO A 526 7.03 12.99 -22.82
N THR A 527 8.19 12.36 -23.02
CA THR A 527 8.67 11.33 -22.09
C THR A 527 9.46 11.98 -20.96
N LEU A 528 9.05 11.73 -19.73
CA LEU A 528 9.73 12.17 -18.52
C LEU A 528 10.74 11.11 -18.07
N HIS A 529 11.89 11.57 -17.59
CA HIS A 529 12.92 10.76 -16.95
C HIS A 529 13.41 11.43 -15.68
N TYR A 530 13.96 10.62 -14.79
CA TYR A 530 14.49 11.05 -13.51
C TYR A 530 16.00 11.00 -13.50
N ARG A 531 16.64 12.11 -13.13
CA ARG A 531 18.11 12.23 -13.08
C ARG A 531 18.58 12.63 -11.71
N VAL A 532 19.62 11.94 -11.24
CA VAL A 532 20.33 12.20 -9.99
C VAL A 532 21.82 12.30 -10.27
N ILE A 533 22.47 13.32 -9.71
CA ILE A 533 23.91 13.51 -9.71
C ILE A 533 24.38 13.40 -8.26
N PRO A 534 25.08 12.31 -7.88
CA PRO A 534 25.57 12.13 -6.52
C PRO A 534 26.66 13.16 -6.19
N SER A 535 26.73 13.58 -4.92
CA SER A 535 27.77 14.49 -4.48
C SER A 535 29.12 13.79 -4.40
N SER A 536 30.17 14.49 -4.82
CA SER A 536 31.56 14.00 -4.68
C SER A 536 32.17 14.30 -3.30
N VAL A 537 31.49 15.13 -2.48
CA VAL A 537 32.04 15.66 -1.22
C VAL A 537 31.18 15.31 -0.01
N LYS A 538 29.87 15.13 -0.20
CA LYS A 538 28.92 14.81 0.87
C LYS A 538 28.28 13.45 0.63
N GLN A 539 27.76 12.81 1.68
CA GLN A 539 26.87 11.64 1.56
C GLN A 539 25.45 12.05 1.11
N GLU A 540 25.36 12.90 0.09
CA GLU A 540 24.13 13.49 -0.45
C GLU A 540 24.22 13.55 -2.00
N GLN A 541 23.28 14.22 -2.65
CA GLN A 541 23.28 14.46 -4.10
C GLN A 541 23.53 15.94 -4.39
N ASP A 542 24.34 16.24 -5.40
CA ASP A 542 24.57 17.62 -5.83
C ASP A 542 23.38 18.16 -6.63
N MET A 543 22.66 17.28 -7.37
CA MET A 543 21.45 17.63 -8.12
C MET A 543 20.48 16.45 -8.27
N GLU A 544 19.18 16.76 -8.31
CA GLU A 544 18.08 15.87 -8.69
C GLU A 544 17.07 16.68 -9.52
N TYR A 545 16.64 16.17 -10.68
CA TYR A 545 15.62 16.84 -11.50
C TYR A 545 14.95 15.88 -12.49
N ALA A 546 13.78 16.29 -12.99
CA ALA A 546 13.11 15.65 -14.11
C ALA A 546 13.64 16.19 -15.45
N ALA A 547 13.91 15.30 -16.40
CA ALA A 547 14.20 15.65 -17.79
C ALA A 547 13.02 15.25 -18.68
N ALA A 548 12.61 16.13 -19.60
CA ALA A 548 11.52 15.87 -20.53
C ALA A 548 12.05 15.84 -21.96
N TYR A 549 11.65 14.84 -22.74
CA TYR A 549 11.93 14.77 -24.18
C TYR A 549 10.66 14.83 -25.00
N PRO A 550 10.67 15.56 -26.12
CA PRO A 550 9.54 15.54 -27.03
C PRO A 550 9.35 14.13 -27.60
N PRO A 551 8.10 13.76 -27.94
CA PRO A 551 7.81 12.49 -28.61
C PRO A 551 8.54 12.42 -29.95
N VAL A 552 8.84 11.19 -30.40
CA VAL A 552 9.36 11.00 -31.76
C VAL A 552 8.24 11.32 -32.76
N PRO A 553 8.46 12.20 -33.75
CA PRO A 553 7.43 12.51 -34.75
C PRO A 553 7.03 11.26 -35.51
N ALA A 554 5.71 11.07 -35.73
CA ALA A 554 5.19 10.01 -36.57
C ALA A 554 5.72 10.14 -38.02
N ALA A 555 6.06 9.02 -38.65
CA ALA A 555 6.42 9.00 -40.06
C ALA A 555 5.20 9.36 -40.94
N LYS A 556 5.45 9.93 -42.13
CA LYS A 556 4.36 10.34 -43.04
C LYS A 556 3.56 9.16 -43.61
N GLU A 557 4.14 7.95 -43.65
CA GLU A 557 3.55 6.73 -44.20
C GLU A 557 3.76 5.58 -43.21
N GLU A 558 2.82 5.43 -42.27
CA GLU A 558 2.84 4.35 -41.27
C GLU A 558 1.76 3.32 -41.54
N LYS A 559 2.11 2.04 -41.36
CA LYS A 559 1.13 0.96 -41.22
C LYS A 559 0.90 0.62 -39.76
N ARG A 560 -0.34 0.23 -39.44
CA ARG A 560 -0.74 -0.10 -38.08
C ARG A 560 -1.52 -1.40 -38.06
N TRP A 561 -1.26 -2.21 -37.04
CA TRP A 561 -1.97 -3.45 -36.76
C TRP A 561 -2.56 -3.39 -35.37
N LYS A 562 -3.79 -3.85 -35.21
CA LYS A 562 -4.44 -4.03 -33.91
C LYS A 562 -4.43 -5.51 -33.57
N ALA A 563 -4.03 -5.86 -32.35
CA ALA A 563 -4.11 -7.23 -31.84
C ALA A 563 -5.49 -7.48 -31.21
N GLU A 564 -6.05 -8.68 -31.38
CA GLU A 564 -7.28 -9.07 -30.67
C GLU A 564 -7.00 -9.51 -29.24
N SER A 565 -5.83 -10.10 -29.00
CA SER A 565 -5.39 -10.47 -27.66
C SER A 565 -3.92 -10.13 -27.43
N ALA A 566 -3.62 -9.79 -26.18
CA ALA A 566 -2.29 -9.40 -25.75
C ALA A 566 -2.02 -9.91 -24.34
N GLU A 567 -0.80 -10.40 -24.11
CA GLU A 567 -0.39 -10.98 -22.84
C GLU A 567 1.02 -10.52 -22.45
N VAL A 568 1.22 -10.29 -21.16
CA VAL A 568 2.55 -10.04 -20.57
C VAL A 568 2.76 -11.02 -19.43
N VAL A 569 3.79 -11.86 -19.57
CA VAL A 569 4.17 -12.86 -18.57
C VAL A 569 5.55 -12.50 -18.06
N PHE A 570 5.69 -12.39 -16.73
CA PHE A 570 6.99 -12.24 -16.10
C PHE A 570 7.46 -13.57 -15.51
N THR A 571 8.77 -13.68 -15.30
CA THR A 571 9.36 -14.78 -14.54
C THR A 571 8.71 -14.95 -13.17
N ASP A 572 8.57 -16.19 -12.72
CA ASP A 572 8.03 -16.60 -11.43
C ASP A 572 9.10 -16.84 -10.36
N LEU A 573 10.39 -16.67 -10.70
CA LEU A 573 11.51 -16.83 -9.78
C LEU A 573 11.33 -15.99 -8.50
N GLU A 574 11.61 -16.58 -7.34
CA GLU A 574 11.40 -15.95 -6.05
C GLU A 574 12.72 -15.49 -5.42
N ASN A 575 12.73 -14.29 -4.81
CA ASN A 575 13.79 -13.75 -3.94
C ASN A 575 15.22 -14.09 -4.39
N ARG A 576 15.86 -15.08 -3.73
CA ARG A 576 17.25 -15.48 -3.98
C ARG A 576 17.45 -16.00 -5.40
N GLU A 577 16.51 -16.75 -5.95
CA GLU A 577 16.62 -17.24 -7.34
C GLU A 577 16.55 -16.06 -8.31
N LEU A 578 15.68 -15.08 -8.04
CA LEU A 578 15.58 -13.85 -8.82
C LEU A 578 16.84 -12.99 -8.70
N GLU A 579 17.42 -12.89 -7.50
CA GLU A 579 18.67 -12.16 -7.26
C GLU A 579 19.86 -12.87 -7.90
N MET A 580 19.92 -14.20 -7.86
CA MET A 580 20.97 -14.97 -8.54
C MET A 580 20.84 -14.88 -10.06
N ALA A 581 19.61 -14.92 -10.59
CA ALA A 581 19.36 -14.77 -12.02
C ALA A 581 19.58 -13.35 -12.52
N PHE A 582 19.34 -12.34 -11.68
CA PHE A 582 19.34 -10.93 -12.07
C PHE A 582 19.99 -10.02 -11.01
N PRO A 583 21.23 -10.25 -10.57
CA PRO A 583 21.82 -9.61 -9.39
C PRO A 583 21.87 -8.08 -9.50
N THR A 584 21.99 -7.56 -10.72
CA THR A 584 21.97 -6.11 -10.95
C THR A 584 20.61 -5.58 -11.39
N LEU A 585 19.66 -6.44 -11.79
CA LEU A 585 18.34 -6.03 -12.30
C LEU A 585 17.18 -6.43 -11.39
N VAL A 586 17.45 -7.12 -10.28
CA VAL A 586 16.45 -7.72 -9.38
C VAL A 586 15.38 -6.71 -8.95
N ASN A 587 15.79 -5.50 -8.54
CA ASN A 587 14.86 -4.45 -8.12
C ASN A 587 13.97 -3.94 -9.27
N ILE A 588 14.55 -3.85 -10.47
CA ILE A 588 13.84 -3.38 -11.67
C ILE A 588 12.81 -4.43 -12.09
N ILE A 589 13.23 -5.70 -12.15
CA ILE A 589 12.36 -6.82 -12.53
C ILE A 589 11.27 -7.02 -11.49
N LYS A 590 11.59 -6.93 -10.20
CA LYS A 590 10.60 -7.00 -9.11
C LYS A 590 9.58 -5.86 -9.19
N GLY A 591 10.02 -4.63 -9.47
CA GLY A 591 9.13 -3.49 -9.68
C GLY A 591 8.17 -3.70 -10.86
N LEU A 592 8.68 -4.18 -12.01
CA LEU A 592 7.86 -4.47 -13.18
C LEU A 592 6.85 -5.60 -12.92
N ARG A 593 7.26 -6.66 -12.22
CA ARG A 593 6.39 -7.78 -11.80
C ARG A 593 5.26 -7.37 -10.86
N GLY A 594 5.48 -6.29 -10.10
CA GLY A 594 4.49 -5.71 -9.20
C GLY A 594 3.30 -5.07 -9.93
N VAL A 595 3.50 -4.63 -11.18
CA VAL A 595 2.44 -3.98 -11.96
C VAL A 595 1.46 -5.02 -12.50
N LYS A 596 0.24 -5.05 -11.94
CA LYS A 596 -0.82 -5.95 -12.40
C LYS A 596 -1.64 -5.33 -13.52
N ILE A 597 -1.71 -6.01 -14.66
CA ILE A 597 -2.60 -5.63 -15.76
C ILE A 597 -4.03 -6.02 -15.36
N VAL A 598 -4.91 -5.04 -15.17
CA VAL A 598 -6.32 -5.29 -14.84
C VAL A 598 -7.16 -5.42 -16.11
N GLU A 599 -6.91 -4.55 -17.08
CA GLU A 599 -7.61 -4.53 -18.36
C GLU A 599 -6.67 -4.04 -19.45
N VAL A 600 -6.60 -4.74 -20.58
CA VAL A 600 -5.90 -4.26 -21.77
C VAL A 600 -6.81 -3.29 -22.52
N ILE A 601 -6.40 -2.02 -22.64
CA ILE A 601 -7.17 -0.97 -23.30
C ILE A 601 -6.94 -1.00 -24.81
N ARG A 602 -5.68 -1.13 -25.23
CA ARG A 602 -5.29 -1.23 -26.65
C ARG A 602 -3.95 -1.93 -26.79
N SER A 603 -3.77 -2.63 -27.91
CA SER A 603 -2.52 -3.31 -28.23
C SER A 603 -2.35 -3.46 -29.73
N GLY A 604 -1.11 -3.48 -30.21
CA GLY A 604 -0.85 -3.48 -31.63
C GLY A 604 0.59 -3.22 -32.02
N ILE A 605 0.79 -2.98 -33.32
CA ILE A 605 2.07 -2.65 -33.94
C ILE A 605 1.93 -1.40 -34.80
N GLN A 606 2.91 -0.51 -34.76
CA GLN A 606 3.05 0.65 -35.63
C GLN A 606 4.42 0.56 -36.34
N SER A 607 4.42 0.54 -37.67
CA SER A 607 5.64 0.38 -38.49
C SER A 607 5.77 1.51 -39.50
N SER A 608 6.99 2.02 -39.67
CA SER A 608 7.35 2.92 -40.77
C SER A 608 7.87 2.17 -42.01
N GLU A 609 8.00 0.85 -41.94
CA GLU A 609 8.30 0.01 -43.11
C GLU A 609 7.00 -0.38 -43.81
N PRO A 610 6.97 -0.33 -45.16
CA PRO A 610 5.80 -0.69 -45.96
C PRO A 610 5.42 -2.17 -45.88
#